data_AF-A0A5K1H627-F1
#
_entry.id   AF-A0A5K1H627-F1
#
_cell.length_a   1.000
_cell.length_b   1.000
_cell.length_c   1.000
_cell.angle_alpha   90.00
_cell.angle_beta   90.00
_cell.angle_gamma   90.00
#
_symmetry.space_group_name_H-M   'P 1'
#
loop_
_entity.id
_entity.type
_entity.pdbx_description
1 polymer ?
#
loop_
_entity_poly.entity_id
_entity_poly.type
_entity_poly.pdbx_seq_one_letter_code
_entity_poly.pdbx_strand_id
1 'polypeptide(L)' 'NEAHYSILKQVQLVHLDDLCNAHIFLFDHPEAKGRYICSSDDATIFEVADLLRRKYPEYNVPT' A
#
# COMPACT_ATOMS: atom_id res chain seq x y z
N ASN A 1 -6.18 18.13 14.47
CA ASN A 1 -5.96 17.04 13.50
C ASN A 1 -4.55 16.98 12.89
N GLU A 2 -3.69 17.99 13.02
CA GLU A 2 -2.34 17.96 12.40
C GLU A 2 -1.38 16.92 12.99
N ALA A 3 -1.53 16.56 14.27
CA ALA A 3 -0.59 15.68 14.97
C ALA A 3 -0.52 14.23 14.41
N HIS A 4 -1.46 13.82 13.56
CA HIS A 4 -1.51 12.46 12.99
C HIS A 4 -0.82 12.34 11.62
N TYR A 5 -0.49 13.45 10.94
CA TYR A 5 0.17 13.41 9.64
C TYR A 5 1.61 12.88 9.70
N SER A 6 2.24 12.96 10.86
CA SER A 6 3.57 12.39 11.10
C SER A 6 3.62 10.87 10.99
N ILE A 7 2.51 10.16 11.24
CA ILE A 7 2.39 8.71 11.08
C ILE A 7 2.23 8.34 9.58
N LEU A 8 1.67 9.24 8.77
CA LEU A 8 1.44 9.03 7.33
C LEU A 8 2.69 9.26 6.47
N LYS A 9 3.88 9.47 7.07
CA LYS A 9 5.10 9.74 6.30
C LYS A 9 5.46 8.63 5.31
N GLN A 10 5.17 7.38 5.65
CA GLN A 10 5.45 6.24 4.79
C GLN A 10 4.32 5.22 4.89
N VAL A 11 3.86 4.74 3.74
CA VAL A 11 2.74 3.83 3.57
C VAL A 11 3.22 2.63 2.77
N GLN A 12 2.88 1.44 3.24
CA GLN A 12 3.10 0.17 2.54
C GLN A 12 1.82 -0.21 1.79
N LEU A 13 1.98 -0.60 0.52
CA LEU A 13 0.88 -0.89 -0.39
C LEU A 13 1.06 -2.30 -0.97
N VAL A 14 -0.08 -2.94 -1.24
CA VAL A 14 -0.17 -4.19 -1.99
C VAL A 14 -1.46 -4.18 -2.79
N HIS A 15 -1.41 -4.67 -4.02
CA HIS A 15 -2.63 -4.83 -4.81
C HIS A 15 -3.53 -5.93 -4.23
N LEU A 16 -4.85 -5.77 -4.33
CA LEU A 16 -5.80 -6.74 -3.78
C LEU A 16 -5.61 -8.13 -4.38
N ASP A 17 -5.46 -8.21 -5.71
CA ASP A 17 -5.29 -9.50 -6.39
C ASP A 17 -3.97 -10.17 -5.99
N ASP A 18 -2.90 -9.41 -5.78
CA ASP A 18 -1.61 -9.94 -5.35
C ASP A 18 -1.69 -10.52 -3.93
N LEU A 19 -2.43 -9.85 -3.04
CA LEU A 19 -2.67 -10.35 -1.69
C LEU A 19 -3.50 -11.65 -1.71
N CYS A 20 -4.58 -11.70 -2.52
CA CYS A 20 -5.38 -12.91 -2.70
C CYS A 20 -4.54 -14.07 -3.27
N ASN A 21 -3.71 -13.80 -4.27
CA ASN A 21 -2.82 -14.79 -4.85
C ASN A 21 -1.75 -15.26 -3.85
N ALA A 22 -1.21 -14.36 -3.05
CA ALA A 22 -0.24 -14.71 -1.99
C ALA A 22 -0.86 -15.64 -0.94
N HIS A 23 -2.14 -15.45 -0.59
CA HIS A 23 -2.85 -16.37 0.30
C HIS A 23 -2.96 -17.78 -0.28
N ILE A 24 -3.35 -17.91 -1.55
CA ILE A 24 -3.45 -19.21 -2.24
C ILE A 24 -2.06 -19.85 -2.33
N PHE A 25 -1.06 -19.07 -2.75
CA PHE A 25 0.32 -19.54 -2.88
C PHE A 25 0.88 -20.09 -1.57
N LEU A 26 0.71 -19.37 -0.46
CA LEU A 26 1.19 -19.83 0.86
C LEU A 26 0.42 -21.04 1.38
N PHE A 27 -0.84 -21.21 0.98
CA PHE A 27 -1.63 -22.39 1.33
C PHE A 27 -1.16 -23.63 0.55
N ASP A 28 -0.86 -23.48 -0.74
CA ASP A 28 -0.48 -24.59 -1.63
C ASP A 28 0.98 -25.05 -1.47
N HIS A 29 1.79 -24.36 -0.65
CA HIS A 29 3.23 -24.59 -0.52
C HIS A 29 3.58 -25.19 0.86
N PRO A 30 3.73 -26.53 0.99
CA PRO A 30 3.85 -27.23 2.28
C PRO A 30 5.04 -26.79 3.16
N GLU A 31 6.07 -26.22 2.56
CA GLU A 31 7.25 -25.66 3.23
C GLU A 31 7.00 -24.27 3.83
N ALA A 32 5.91 -23.59 3.44
CA ALA A 32 5.58 -22.28 3.96
C ALA A 32 5.31 -22.36 5.46
N LYS A 33 6.06 -21.58 6.25
CA LYS A 33 5.98 -21.64 7.72
C LYS A 33 6.22 -20.27 8.35
N GLY A 34 5.34 -19.92 9.28
CA GLY A 34 5.47 -18.69 10.06
C GLY A 34 4.76 -17.52 9.40
N ARG A 35 5.39 -16.34 9.40
CA ARG A 35 4.78 -15.07 8.98
C ARG A 35 5.49 -14.55 7.74
N TYR A 36 4.71 -14.10 6.76
CA TYR A 36 5.19 -13.49 5.53
C TYR A 36 4.65 -12.06 5.42
N ILE A 37 5.52 -11.12 5.07
CA ILE A 37 5.09 -9.76 4.70
C ILE A 37 4.69 -9.81 3.23
N CYS A 38 3.47 -9.36 2.92
CA CYS A 38 2.97 -9.21 1.57
C CYS A 38 2.75 -7.71 1.30
N SER A 39 3.79 -7.04 0.80
CA SER A 39 3.81 -5.63 0.44
C SER A 39 4.66 -5.49 -0.82
N SER A 40 4.12 -4.87 -1.87
CA SER A 40 4.82 -4.71 -3.16
C SER A 40 5.56 -3.38 -3.24
N ASP A 41 4.93 -2.33 -2.74
CA ASP A 41 5.41 -0.96 -2.90
C ASP A 41 5.36 -0.22 -1.56
N ASP A 42 6.24 0.76 -1.41
CA ASP A 42 6.14 1.77 -0.38
C ASP A 42 6.17 3.16 -0.99
N ALA A 43 5.47 4.10 -0.34
CA ALA A 43 5.38 5.47 -0.80
C ALA A 43 5.17 6.40 0.39
N THR A 44 5.52 7.67 0.21
CA THR A 44 5.15 8.74 1.12
C THR A 44 3.73 9.24 0.83
N ILE A 45 3.07 9.84 1.82
CA ILE A 45 1.76 10.49 1.58
C ILE A 45 1.83 11.56 0.48
N PHE A 46 2.98 12.21 0.32
CA PHE A 46 3.21 13.21 -0.72
C PHE A 46 3.23 12.60 -2.12
N GLU A 47 3.87 11.45 -2.29
CA GLU A 47 3.90 10.72 -3.57
C GLU A 47 2.52 10.17 -3.93
N VAL A 48 1.79 9.66 -2.95
CA VAL A 48 0.40 9.21 -3.15
C VAL A 48 -0.50 10.37 -3.54
N ALA A 49 -0.41 11.51 -2.83
CA ALA A 49 -1.18 12.71 -3.15
C ALA A 49 -0.86 13.23 -4.56
N ASP A 50 0.41 13.21 -4.97
CA ASP A 50 0.83 13.63 -6.30
C ASP A 50 0.32 12.71 -7.41
N LEU A 51 0.38 11.39 -7.18
CA LEU A 51 -0.20 10.40 -8.09
C LEU A 51 -1.71 10.62 -8.25
N LEU A 52 -2.42 10.87 -7.15
CA LEU A 52 -3.87 11.12 -7.18
C LEU A 52 -4.22 12.41 -7.93
N ARG A 53 -3.48 13.51 -7.74
CA ARG A 53 -3.68 14.75 -8.51
C ARG A 53 -3.51 14.55 -10.01
N ARG A 54 -2.47 13.81 -10.41
CA ARG A 54 -2.20 13.52 -11.83
C ARG A 54 -3.28 12.64 -12.45
N LYS A 55 -3.79 11.67 -11.68
CA LYS A 55 -4.78 10.69 -12.16
C LYS A 55 -6.21 11.23 -12.15
N TYR A 56 -6.54 12.08 -11.18
CA TYR A 56 -7.88 12.63 -10.98
C TYR A 56 -7.83 14.15 -10.75
N PRO A 57 -7.57 14.93 -11.82
CA PRO A 57 -7.38 16.38 -11.74
C PRO A 57 -8.64 17.15 -11.31
N GLU A 58 -9.81 16.52 -11.34
CA GLU A 58 -11.09 17.12 -10.92
C GLU A 58 -11.23 17.26 -9.39
N TYR A 59 -10.39 16.58 -8.60
CA TYR A 59 -10.42 16.66 -7.14
C TYR A 59 -9.33 17.58 -6.59
N ASN A 60 -9.66 18.33 -5.55
CA ASN A 60 -8.71 19.17 -4.83
C ASN A 60 -7.94 18.34 -3.78
N VAL A 61 -6.90 17.64 -4.22
CA VAL A 61 -6.02 16.84 -3.34
C VAL A 61 -4.90 17.72 -2.78
N PRO A 62 -4.78 17.87 -1.44
CA PRO A 62 -3.77 18.72 -0.81
C PRO A 62 -2.33 18.31 -1.12
N THR A 63 -1.42 19.28 -0.94
CA THR A 63 0.03 19.08 -0.98
C THR A 63 0.57 18.75 0.39
#